data_AF-A0A1H4VD90-F1
#
_entry.id   AF-A0A1H4VD90-F1
#
_cell.length_a   1.000
_cell.length_b   1.000
_cell.length_c   1.000
_cell.angle_alpha   90.00
_cell.angle_beta   90.00
_cell.angle_gamma   90.00
#
_symmetry.space_group_name_H-M   'P 1'
#
loop_
_entity.id
_entity.type
_entity.pdbx_description
1 polymer ?
#
loop_
_entity_poly.entity_id
_entity_poly.type
_entity_poly.pdbx_seq_one_letter_code
_entity_poly.pdbx_strand_id
1 'polypeptide(L)' 'MPVTLTATTTINGAVVETDVVVSRGNATREDMLQRLDERHELASDGYDNVGGVSVITEITACDEYPDLIGTRRTWSNE' A
#
# COMPACT_ATOMS: atom_id res chain seq x y z
N MET A 1 -7.14 11.02 -13.38
CA MET A 1 -5.86 10.32 -13.62
C MET A 1 -5.83 9.04 -12.79
N PRO A 2 -5.18 7.95 -13.23
CA PRO A 2 -5.04 6.74 -12.43
C PRO A 2 -3.83 6.81 -11.49
N VAL A 3 -3.95 6.23 -10.29
CA VAL A 3 -2.84 5.92 -9.38
C VAL A 3 -2.88 4.42 -9.06
N THR A 4 -1.73 3.76 -9.10
CA THR A 4 -1.57 2.34 -8.78
C THR A 4 -0.89 2.21 -7.43
N LEU A 5 -1.55 1.47 -6.54
CA LEU A 5 -1.08 1.12 -5.21
C LEU A 5 -0.80 -0.39 -5.20
N THR A 6 0.33 -0.77 -4.61
CA THR A 6 0.71 -2.17 -4.45
C THR A 6 0.96 -2.44 -2.98
N ALA A 7 0.14 -3.31 -2.38
CA ALA A 7 0.33 -3.81 -1.03
C ALA A 7 0.94 -5.21 -1.10
N THR A 8 2.05 -5.44 -0.40
CA THR A 8 2.73 -6.72 -0.32
C THR A 8 2.76 -7.17 1.12
N THR A 9 2.17 -8.31 1.40
CA THR A 9 2.16 -8.93 2.73
C THR A 9 3.12 -10.10 2.76
N THR A 10 4.02 -10.07 3.73
CA THR A 10 5.04 -11.08 3.99
C THR A 10 4.81 -11.67 5.36
N ILE A 11 4.82 -12.99 5.49
CA ILE A 11 4.70 -13.69 6.77
C ILE A 11 5.91 -14.60 6.93
N ASN A 12 6.64 -14.45 8.02
CA ASN A 12 7.86 -15.21 8.31
C ASN A 12 8.88 -15.20 7.14
N GLY A 13 9.01 -14.05 6.47
CA GLY A 13 9.92 -13.88 5.33
C GLY A 13 9.42 -14.43 3.99
N ALA A 14 8.22 -15.01 3.93
CA ALA A 14 7.59 -15.44 2.68
C ALA A 14 6.50 -14.47 2.25
N VAL A 15 6.53 -14.00 1.00
CA VAL A 15 5.43 -13.21 0.43
C VAL A 15 4.20 -14.11 0.30
N VAL A 16 3.14 -13.78 1.03
CA VAL A 16 1.89 -14.55 1.04
C VAL A 16 0.82 -13.91 0.16
N GLU A 17 0.86 -12.58 0.02
CA GLU A 17 -0.14 -11.83 -0.71
C GLU A 17 0.49 -10.61 -1.37
N THR A 18 0.04 -10.32 -2.59
CA THR A 18 0.35 -9.08 -3.29
C THR A 18 -0.93 -8.59 -3.92
N ASP A 19 -1.40 -7.44 -3.43
CA ASP A 19 -2.60 -6.80 -3.90
C ASP A 19 -2.24 -5.53 -4.68
N VAL A 20 -2.85 -5.37 -5.86
CA VAL A 20 -2.61 -4.23 -6.75
C VAL A 20 -3.94 -3.55 -7.02
N VAL A 21 -4.08 -2.29 -6.56
CA VAL A 21 -5.27 -1.48 -6.75
C VAL A 21 -4.96 -0.32 -7.66
N VAL A 22 -5.77 -0.15 -8.71
CA VAL A 22 -5.75 1.05 -9.56
C VAL A 22 -6.92 1.93 -9.16
N SER A 23 -6.63 3.03 -8.46
CA SER A 23 -7.62 4.05 -8.15
C SER A 23 -7.72 5.05 -9.30
N ARG A 24 -8.94 5.37 -9.74
CA ARG A 24 -9.20 6.29 -10.85
C ARG A 24 -9.98 7.49 -10.33
N GLY A 25 -9.54 8.70 -10.66
CA GLY A 25 -10.29 9.92 -10.35
C GLY A 25 -9.45 11.19 -10.50
N ASN A 26 -10.09 12.34 -10.43
CA ASN A 26 -9.38 13.61 -10.21
C ASN A 26 -9.23 13.79 -8.71
N ALA A 27 -8.07 13.40 -8.20
CA ALA A 27 -7.74 13.42 -6.79
C ALA A 27 -6.52 14.32 -6.61
N THR A 28 -6.49 15.09 -5.52
CA THR A 28 -5.32 15.89 -5.18
C THR A 28 -4.17 14.99 -4.73
N ARG A 29 -2.97 15.57 -4.61
CA ARG A 29 -1.82 14.87 -4.04
C ARG A 29 -2.13 14.29 -2.65
N GLU A 30 -2.85 15.04 -1.82
CA GLU A 30 -3.21 14.63 -0.46
C GLU A 30 -4.21 13.46 -0.48
N ASP A 31 -5.20 13.48 -1.37
CA ASP A 31 -6.12 12.35 -1.54
C ASP A 31 -5.40 11.05 -1.94
N MET A 32 -4.34 11.15 -2.76
CA MET A 32 -3.55 9.96 -3.16
C MET A 32 -2.77 9.39 -1.98
N LEU A 33 -2.21 10.25 -1.13
CA LEU A 33 -1.54 9.83 0.10
C LEU A 33 -2.53 9.25 1.12
N GLN A 34 -3.73 9.82 1.22
CA GLN A 34 -4.79 9.27 2.05
C GLN A 34 -5.19 7.86 1.58
N ARG A 35 -5.36 7.65 0.27
CA ARG A 35 -5.66 6.32 -0.27
C ARG A 35 -4.55 5.31 -0.04
N LEU A 36 -3.29 5.74 -0.07
CA LEU A 36 -2.16 4.89 0.30
C LEU A 36 -2.27 4.45 1.76
N ASP A 37 -2.63 5.38 2.65
CA ASP A 37 -2.85 5.13 4.08
C ASP A 37 -4.01 4.15 4.30
N GLU A 38 -5.18 4.43 3.73
CA GLU A 38 -6.37 3.56 3.81
C GLU A 38 -6.07 2.16 3.26
N ARG A 39 -5.36 2.06 2.13
CA ARG A 39 -4.98 0.75 1.56
C ARG A 39 -4.01 0.01 2.47
N HIS A 40 -3.09 0.73 3.11
CA HIS A 40 -2.14 0.15 4.04
C HIS A 40 -2.85 -0.40 5.28
N GLU A 41 -3.73 0.39 5.90
CA GLU A 41 -4.55 -0.06 7.03
C GLU A 41 -5.34 -1.32 6.68
N LEU A 42 -6.03 -1.32 5.53
CA LEU A 42 -6.78 -2.49 5.05
C LEU A 42 -5.90 -3.72 4.76
N ALA A 43 -4.64 -3.53 4.37
CA ALA A 43 -3.72 -4.63 4.08
C ALA A 43 -3.09 -5.20 5.36
N SER A 44 -2.96 -4.40 6.41
CA SER A 44 -2.58 -4.86 7.75
C SER A 44 -3.76 -5.40 8.57
N ASP A 45 -4.98 -4.96 8.27
CA ASP A 45 -6.21 -5.35 8.96
C ASP A 45 -6.41 -6.87 8.88
N GLY A 46 -6.43 -7.53 10.04
CA GLY A 46 -6.57 -8.98 10.16
C GLY A 46 -5.27 -9.73 10.45
N TYR A 47 -4.10 -9.07 10.42
CA TYR A 47 -2.82 -9.68 10.78
C TYR A 47 -2.36 -9.39 12.22
N ASP A 48 -3.17 -8.70 13.03
CA ASP A 48 -2.83 -8.32 14.41
C ASP A 48 -2.43 -9.50 15.32
N ASN A 49 -2.98 -10.69 15.06
CA ASN A 49 -2.73 -11.90 15.85
C ASN A 49 -1.71 -12.85 15.21
N VAL A 50 -1.08 -12.45 14.09
CA VAL A 50 -0.09 -13.25 13.38
C VAL A 50 1.27 -12.60 13.57
N GLY A 51 2.20 -13.33 14.20
CA GLY A 51 3.58 -12.87 14.40
C GLY A 51 4.44 -13.05 13.15
N GLY A 52 5.48 -12.22 13.03
CA GLY A 52 6.38 -12.22 11.88
C GLY A 52 5.74 -11.70 10.58
N VAL A 53 4.72 -10.85 10.68
CA VAL A 53 4.07 -10.25 9.51
C VAL A 53 4.75 -8.93 9.17
N SER A 54 4.95 -8.66 7.88
CA SER A 54 5.35 -7.36 7.36
C SER A 54 4.48 -7.01 6.16
N VAL A 55 3.86 -5.83 6.23
CA VAL A 55 3.04 -5.28 5.15
C VAL A 55 3.74 -4.04 4.61
N ILE A 56 3.94 -3.99 3.29
CA ILE A 56 4.51 -2.85 2.59
C ILE A 56 3.51 -2.40 1.54
N THR A 57 3.01 -1.17 1.64
CA THR A 57 2.14 -0.58 0.63
C THR A 57 2.87 0.56 -0.06
N GLU A 58 2.88 0.59 -1.39
CA GLU A 58 3.63 1.54 -2.20
C GLU A 58 2.80 2.10 -3.35
N ILE A 59 3.01 3.37 -3.70
CA ILE A 59 2.54 3.93 -4.98
C ILE A 59 3.52 3.51 -6.08
N THR A 60 3.09 2.61 -6.96
CA THR A 60 3.93 2.05 -8.02
C THR A 60 3.74 2.72 -9.37
N ALA A 61 2.62 3.44 -9.58
CA ALA A 61 2.41 4.27 -10.77
C ALA A 61 1.49 5.46 -10.46
N CYS A 62 1.82 6.64 -10.99
CA CYS A 62 1.00 7.84 -10.89
C CYS A 62 1.34 8.78 -12.05
N ASP A 63 0.42 8.99 -12.99
CA ASP A 63 0.65 9.87 -14.14
C ASP A 63 0.65 11.37 -13.76
N GLU A 64 -0.18 11.76 -12.78
CA GLU A 64 -0.37 13.17 -12.43
C GLU A 64 0.71 13.71 -11.49
N TYR A 65 1.15 12.87 -10.54
CA TYR A 65 2.14 13.21 -9.53
C TYR A 65 3.23 12.12 -9.51
N PRO A 66 4.14 12.12 -10.51
CA PRO A 66 5.19 11.13 -10.59
C PRO A 66 6.16 11.19 -9.40
N ASP A 67 6.21 12.31 -8.66
CA ASP A 67 6.99 12.44 -7.41
C ASP A 67 6.49 11.51 -6.29
N LEU A 68 5.24 11.06 -6.37
CA LEU A 68 4.67 10.15 -5.39
C LEU A 68 5.10 8.70 -5.62
N ILE A 69 5.61 8.35 -6.81
CA ILE A 69 6.03 6.98 -7.11
C ILE A 69 7.19 6.58 -6.18
N GLY A 70 7.07 5.43 -5.53
CA GLY A 70 8.00 4.95 -4.49
C GLY A 70 7.69 5.45 -3.08
N THR A 71 6.64 6.27 -2.91
CA THR A 71 6.11 6.57 -1.57
C THR A 71 5.51 5.31 -0.98
N ARG A 72 5.99 4.93 0.21
CA ARG A 72 5.63 3.67 0.85
C ARG A 72 5.28 3.81 2.32
N ARG A 73 4.40 2.93 2.77
CA ARG A 73 4.06 2.67 4.17
C ARG A 73 4.48 1.26 4.53
N THR A 74 5.01 1.10 5.72
CA THR A 74 5.51 -0.18 6.22
C THR A 74 4.95 -0.41 7.61
N TRP A 75 4.42 -1.60 7.81
CA TRP A 75 4.01 -2.09 9.11
C TRP A 75 4.58 -3.48 9.32
N SER A 76 4.91 -3.81 10.56
CA SER A 76 5.39 -5.13 10.92
C SER A 76 4.90 -5.50 12.31
N ASN A 77 4.47 -6.75 12.44
CA ASN A 77 4.09 -7.37 13.70
C ASN A 77 5.16 -8.41 14.04
N GLU A 78 5.97 -8.11 15.06
CA GLU A 78 7.03 -9.00 15.56
C GLU A 78 6.47 -10.01 16.56
#